data_AF-A0A7C9UVU2-F1
#
_entry.id   AF-A0A7C9UVU2-F1
#
_cell.length_a   1.000
_cell.length_b   1.000
_cell.length_c   1.000
_cell.angle_alpha   90.00
_cell.angle_beta   90.00
_cell.angle_gamma   90.00
#
_symmetry.space_group_name_H-M   'P 1'
#
loop_
_entity.id
_entity.type
_entity.pdbx_description
1 polymer ?
#
loop_
_entity_poly.entity_id
_entity_poly.type
_entity_poly.pdbx_seq_one_letter_code
_entity_poly.pdbx_strand_id
1 'polypeptide(L)' 'MEWTISSTDRNWLELADILRREWQGSAIDRQRALDLAARLGPNCPDMRHTLTHLCGRLGSPTH' A
#
# COMPACT_ATOMS: atom_id res chain seq x y z
N MET A 1 -4.81 -9.37 26.83
CA MET A 1 -4.68 -8.00 26.29
C MET A 1 -4.94 -8.09 24.81
N GLU A 2 -6.15 -7.71 24.40
CA GLU A 2 -6.56 -7.71 23.00
C GLU A 2 -5.98 -6.43 22.38
N TRP A 3 -4.90 -6.58 21.62
CA TRP A 3 -4.27 -5.45 20.94
C TRP A 3 -5.24 -5.02 19.84
N THR A 4 -5.99 -3.95 20.07
CA THR A 4 -6.83 -3.35 19.03
C THR A 4 -5.89 -2.83 17.95
N ILE A 5 -5.70 -3.62 16.89
CA ILE A 5 -4.91 -3.22 15.73
C ILE A 5 -5.51 -1.92 15.20
N SER A 6 -4.78 -0.82 15.35
CA SER A 6 -5.19 0.50 14.87
C SER A 6 -5.55 0.40 13.39
N SER A 7 -6.56 1.14 12.94
CA SER A 7 -6.99 1.10 11.53
C SER A 7 -5.85 1.40 10.55
N THR A 8 -4.87 2.20 10.96
CA THR A 8 -3.61 2.45 10.22
C THR A 8 -2.75 1.19 10.08
N ASP A 9 -2.65 0.40 11.14
CA ASP A 9 -1.84 -0.83 11.19
C ASP A 9 -2.46 -1.92 10.29
N ARG A 10 -3.81 -2.01 10.27
CA ARG A 10 -4.55 -2.82 9.29
C ARG A 10 -4.29 -2.39 7.85
N ASN A 11 -4.28 -1.08 7.57
CA ASN A 11 -3.98 -0.58 6.23
C ASN A 11 -2.55 -0.92 5.79
N TRP A 12 -1.59 -0.88 6.72
CA TRP A 12 -0.20 -1.29 6.44
C TRP A 12 -0.08 -2.78 6.13
N LEU A 13 -0.74 -3.63 6.91
CA LEU A 13 -0.78 -5.08 6.66
C LEU A 13 -1.42 -5.40 5.31
N GLU A 14 -2.52 -4.73 4.96
CA GLU A 14 -3.19 -4.91 3.68
C GLU A 14 -2.31 -4.45 2.51
N LEU A 15 -1.64 -3.30 2.63
CA LEU A 15 -0.71 -2.84 1.60
C LEU A 15 0.47 -3.80 1.45
N ALA A 16 1.03 -4.29 2.55
CA ALA A 16 2.13 -5.25 2.52
C ALA A 16 1.73 -6.59 1.87
N ASP A 17 0.51 -7.08 2.12
CA ASP A 17 -0.02 -8.29 1.48
C ASP A 17 -0.17 -8.10 -0.04
N ILE A 18 -0.70 -6.96 -0.47
CA ILE A 18 -0.83 -6.64 -1.90
C ILE A 18 0.55 -6.61 -2.58
N LEU A 19 1.54 -5.93 -1.98
CA LEU A 19 2.89 -5.86 -2.53
C LEU A 19 3.59 -7.22 -2.56
N ARG A 20 3.37 -8.05 -1.54
CA ARG A 20 3.87 -9.42 -1.51
C ARG A 20 3.29 -10.26 -2.65
N ARG A 21 1.98 -10.15 -2.92
CA ARG A 21 1.34 -10.86 -4.03
C ARG A 21 1.88 -10.41 -5.37
N GLU A 22 2.12 -9.11 -5.55
CA GLU A 22 2.75 -8.55 -6.75
C GLU A 22 4.13 -9.17 -6.97
N TRP A 23 4.95 -9.21 -5.91
CA TRP A 23 6.27 -9.84 -5.95
C TRP A 23 6.23 -11.33 -6.30
N GLN A 24 5.18 -12.03 -5.86
CA GLN A 24 4.94 -13.44 -6.19
C GLN A 24 4.40 -13.65 -7.61
N GLY A 25 4.21 -12.59 -8.40
CA GLY A 25 3.65 -12.65 -9.76
C GLY A 25 2.14 -12.89 -9.79
N SER A 26 1.46 -12.72 -8.65
CA SER A 26 -0.01 -12.83 -8.58
C SER A 26 -0.67 -11.55 -9.07
N ALA A 27 -1.89 -11.68 -9.60
CA ALA A 27 -2.72 -10.52 -9.91
C ALA A 27 -3.02 -9.73 -8.62
N ILE A 28 -2.83 -8.42 -8.69
CA ILE A 28 -3.09 -7.51 -7.58
C ILE A 28 -4.13 -6.47 -7.93
N ASP A 29 -4.86 -6.02 -6.92
CA ASP A 29 -5.75 -4.88 -7.04
C ASP A 29 -4.95 -3.58 -6.91
N ARG A 30 -4.52 -3.05 -8.06
CA ARG A 30 -3.73 -1.82 -8.12
C ARG A 30 -4.50 -0.62 -7.57
N GLN A 31 -5.80 -0.56 -7.83
CA GLN A 31 -6.67 0.52 -7.33
C GLN A 31 -6.67 0.54 -5.79
N ARG A 32 -6.74 -0.65 -5.18
CA ARG A 32 -6.71 -0.80 -3.72
C ARG A 32 -5.37 -0.41 -3.12
N ALA A 33 -4.26 -0.78 -3.75
CA ALA A 33 -2.93 -0.35 -3.32
C ALA A 33 -2.78 1.19 -3.34
N LEU A 34 -3.32 1.85 -4.36
CA LEU A 34 -3.33 3.31 -4.48
C LEU A 34 -4.16 3.98 -3.36
N ASP A 35 -5.35 3.45 -3.06
CA ASP A 35 -6.20 3.95 -1.97
C ASP A 35 -5.49 3.85 -0.61
N LEU A 36 -4.89 2.69 -0.34
CA LEU A 36 -4.13 2.48 0.90
C LEU A 36 -2.93 3.43 1.00
N ALA A 37 -2.17 3.61 -0.08
CA ALA A 37 -1.04 4.54 -0.12
C ALA A 37 -1.49 5.99 0.15
N ALA A 38 -2.62 6.43 -0.42
CA ALA A 38 -3.17 7.77 -0.17
C ALA A 38 -3.60 7.97 1.29
N ARG A 39 -4.16 6.93 1.93
CA ARG A 39 -4.61 6.96 3.34
C ARG A 39 -3.44 6.89 4.33
N LEU A 40 -2.37 6.20 3.98
CA LEU A 40 -1.17 6.03 4.80
C LEU A 40 -0.20 7.22 4.68
N GLY A 41 -0.09 7.83 3.49
CA GLY A 41 0.83 8.94 3.19
C GLY A 41 0.81 10.16 4.13
N PRO A 42 -0.33 10.65 4.65
CA PRO A 42 -0.35 11.75 5.61
C PRO A 42 0.10 11.33 7.02
N ASN A 43 0.02 10.03 7.36
CA ASN A 43 0.36 9.51 8.69
C ASN A 43 1.83 9.07 8.80
N CYS A 44 2.53 8.91 7.68
CA CYS A 44 3.91 8.40 7.65
C CYS A 44 4.78 9.22 6.67
N PRO A 45 5.31 10.38 7.10
CA PRO A 45 6.11 11.26 6.26
C PRO A 45 7.38 10.59 5.71
N ASP A 46 8.05 9.73 6.49
CA ASP A 46 9.23 8.97 6.05
C ASP A 46 8.94 8.04 4.87
N MET A 47 7.76 7.41 4.84
CA MET A 47 7.36 6.50 3.76
C MET A 47 6.64 7.22 2.62
N ARG A 48 6.39 8.52 2.73
CA ARG A 48 5.67 9.28 1.70
C ARG A 48 6.37 9.18 0.34
N HIS A 49 7.71 9.22 0.31
CA HIS A 49 8.45 9.07 -0.94
C HIS A 49 8.26 7.68 -1.57
N THR A 50 8.33 6.62 -0.76
CA THR A 50 8.08 5.24 -1.19
C THR A 50 6.65 5.04 -1.68
N LEU A 51 5.65 5.58 -0.96
CA LEU A 51 4.24 5.49 -1.34
C LEU A 51 3.93 6.28 -2.62
N THR A 52 4.54 7.46 -2.80
CA THR A 52 4.42 8.23 -4.05
C THR A 52 5.03 7.48 -5.23
N HIS A 53 6.21 6.87 -5.06
CA HIS A 53 6.83 6.06 -6.09
C HIS A 53 6.01 4.81 -6.41
N LEU A 54 5.42 4.18 -5.39
CA LEU A 54 4.48 3.08 -5.54
C LEU A 54 3.27 3.49 -6.39
N CYS A 55 2.69 4.67 -6.10
CA CYS A 55 1.56 5.20 -6.87
C CYS A 55 1.92 5.47 -8.32
N GLY A 56 3.11 5.99 -8.60
CA GLY A 56 3.60 6.15 -9.98
C GLY A 56 3.71 4.79 -10.68
N ARG A 57 4.36 3.82 -10.04
CA ARG A 57 4.60 2.49 -10.62
C ARG A 57 3.31 1.71 -10.89
N LEU A 58 2.32 1.80 -9.99
CA LEU A 58 1.05 1.08 -10.11
C LEU A 58 0.00 1.83 -10.94
N GLY A 59 0.09 3.16 -10.99
CA GLY A 59 -0.81 4.04 -11.75
C GLY A 59 -0.41 4.23 -13.21
N SER A 60 0.85 4.00 -13.57
CA SER A 60 1.27 3.95 -14.97
C SER A 60 0.81 2.64 -15.61
N PRO A 61 -0.05 2.66 -16.65
CA PRO A 61 -0.23 1.49 -17.48
C PRO A 61 1.13 1.19 -18.12
N THR A 62 1.71 0.05 -17.78
CA THR A 62 2.87 -0.49 -18.51
C THR A 62 2.48 -0.58 -19.99
N HIS A 63 3.06 0.32 -20.81
CA HIS A 63 2.98 0.31 -22.27
C HIS A 63 3.87 -0.81 -22.80
#